data_AF-G0WPI5-F1
#
_entry.id   AF-G0WPI5-F1
#
_cell.length_a   1.000
_cell.length_b   1.000
_cell.length_c   1.000
_cell.angle_alpha   90.00
_cell.angle_beta   90.00
_cell.angle_gamma   90.00
#
_symmetry.space_group_name_H-M   'P 1'
#
loop_
_entity.id
_entity.type
_entity.pdbx_description
1 polymer ?
#
loop_
_entity_poly.entity_id
_entity_poly.type
_entity_poly.pdbx_seq_one_letter_code
_entity_poly.pdbx_strand_id
1 'polypeptide(L)' 'MHTMSIAKISRIVGVPYSIIEKRRDFLGVKPYERVSKAARYNHLLGVIPHSLLAKLAGISASRVQDLSRAKKLAT' A
#
# COMPACT_ATOMS: atom_id res chain seq x y z
N MET A 1 10.43 9.41 -2.54
CA MET A 1 9.77 8.09 -2.38
C MET A 1 10.28 7.44 -1.12
N HIS A 2 9.44 7.24 -0.11
CA HIS A 2 9.80 6.40 1.04
C HIS A 2 9.63 4.95 0.59
N THR A 3 10.69 4.16 0.65
CA THR A 3 10.71 2.77 0.14
C THR A 3 10.53 1.75 1.26
N MET A 4 10.64 2.17 2.52
CA MET A 4 10.66 1.29 3.69
C MET A 4 9.91 1.88 4.88
N SER A 5 9.37 1.00 5.72
CA SER A 5 8.73 1.40 6.98
C SER A 5 9.75 1.90 8.01
N ILE A 6 9.31 2.75 8.93
CA ILE A 6 10.14 3.24 10.05
C ILE A 6 10.70 2.09 10.88
N ALA A 7 9.92 1.02 11.09
CA ALA A 7 10.39 -0.18 11.80
C ALA A 7 11.60 -0.81 11.10
N LYS A 8 11.62 -0.82 9.77
CA LYS A 8 12.77 -1.33 9.00
C LYS A 8 13.97 -0.39 9.08
N ILE A 9 13.73 0.92 9.00
CA ILE A 9 14.78 1.95 9.17
C ILE A 9 15.41 1.85 10.56
N SER A 10 14.59 1.69 11.60
CA SER A 10 15.02 1.54 12.99
C SER A 10 15.99 0.36 13.18
N ARG A 11 15.67 -0.80 12.60
CA ARG A 11 16.54 -1.99 12.66
C ARG A 11 17.86 -1.81 11.91
N ILE A 12 17.84 -1.13 10.76
CA ILE A 12 19.05 -0.90 9.94
C ILE A 12 19.98 0.11 10.61
N VAL A 13 19.41 1.19 11.16
CA VAL A 13 20.19 2.32 11.70
C VAL A 13 20.49 2.15 13.19
N GLY A 14 19.75 1.28 13.91
CA GLY A 14 19.90 1.07 15.35
C GLY A 14 19.30 2.18 16.21
N VAL A 15 18.47 3.05 15.64
CA VAL A 15 17.85 4.20 16.34
C VAL A 15 16.41 3.87 16.71
N PRO A 16 15.94 4.25 17.92
CA PRO A 16 14.56 4.02 18.33
C PRO A 16 13.51 4.66 17.40
N TYR A 17 12.35 4.02 17.29
CA TYR A 17 11.25 4.44 16.43
C TYR A 17 10.85 5.92 16.63
N SER A 18 10.71 6.35 17.89
CA SER A 18 10.27 7.70 18.25
C SER A 18 11.20 8.80 17.77
N ILE A 19 12.50 8.53 17.70
CA ILE A 19 13.50 9.50 17.21
C ILE A 19 13.41 9.63 15.69
N ILE A 20 13.23 8.51 14.99
CA ILE A 20 13.09 8.51 13.52
C ILE A 20 11.78 9.20 13.12
N GLU A 21 10.70 8.97 13.87
CA GLU A 21 9.42 9.64 13.66
C GLU A 21 9.53 11.15 13.83
N LYS A 22 10.11 11.62 14.96
CA LYS A 22 10.37 13.05 15.18
C LYS A 22 11.24 13.67 14.09
N ARG A 23 12.29 12.98 13.64
CA ARG A 23 13.15 13.45 12.55
C ARG A 23 12.42 13.49 11.22
N ARG A 24 11.58 12.49 10.94
CA ARG A 24 10.73 12.43 9.75
C ARG A 24 9.77 13.62 9.72
N ASP A 25 9.09 13.89 10.82
CA ASP A 25 8.14 14.99 10.94
C ASP A 25 8.84 16.35 10.84
N PHE A 26 10.00 16.51 11.51
CA PHE A 26 10.84 17.72 11.39
C PHE A 26 11.28 17.99 9.95
N LEU A 27 11.61 16.94 9.19
CA LEU A 27 12.01 17.06 7.78
C LEU A 27 10.81 17.14 6.82
N GLY A 28 9.57 17.10 7.31
CA GLY A 28 8.36 17.12 6.46
C GLY A 28 8.21 15.88 5.56
N VAL A 29 8.86 14.79 5.92
CA VAL A 29 8.93 13.55 5.13
C VAL A 29 7.65 12.75 5.36
N LYS A 30 6.85 12.52 4.30
CA LYS A 30 5.61 11.74 4.42
C LYS A 30 5.88 10.32 4.96
N PRO A 31 4.98 9.73 5.76
CA PRO A 31 5.13 8.34 6.18
C PRO A 31 5.25 7.38 4.99
N TYR A 32 5.84 6.22 5.24
CA TYR A 32 5.77 5.12 4.30
C TYR A 32 4.36 4.53 4.31
N GLU A 33 3.65 4.68 3.19
CA GLU A 33 2.35 4.05 2.99
C GLU A 33 2.50 2.80 2.12
N ARG A 34 2.02 1.68 2.65
CA ARG A 34 1.98 0.42 1.88
C ARG A 34 0.84 0.49 0.88
N VAL A 35 1.14 0.97 -0.32
CA VAL A 35 0.17 0.97 -1.42
C VAL A 35 0.03 -0.45 -1.98
N SER A 36 -1.21 -0.95 -2.05
CA SER A 36 -1.50 -2.23 -2.70
C SER A 36 -1.14 -2.18 -4.17
N LYS A 37 -0.56 -3.26 -4.73
CA LYS A 37 -0.32 -3.36 -6.19
C LYS A 37 -1.60 -3.15 -7.00
N ALA A 38 -2.74 -3.55 -6.43
CA ALA A 38 -4.06 -3.39 -7.04
C ALA A 38 -4.54 -1.93 -7.08
N ALA A 39 -4.00 -1.03 -6.25
CA ALA A 39 -4.41 0.36 -6.21
C ALA A 39 -4.22 1.05 -7.58
N ARG A 40 -3.19 0.65 -8.33
CA ARG A 40 -2.94 1.12 -9.71
C ARG A 40 -4.08 0.76 -10.67
N TYR A 41 -4.80 -0.32 -10.40
CA TYR A 41 -5.88 -0.84 -11.25
C TYR A 41 -7.27 -0.58 -10.66
N ASN A 42 -7.39 0.33 -9.68
CA ASN A 42 -8.67 0.67 -9.05
C ASN A 42 -9.73 1.14 -10.05
N HIS A 43 -9.31 1.75 -11.16
CA HIS A 43 -10.16 2.20 -12.25
C HIS A 43 -10.71 1.04 -13.11
N LEU A 44 -10.05 -0.12 -13.10
CA LEU A 44 -10.48 -1.32 -13.84
C LEU A 44 -11.38 -2.25 -13.02
N LEU A 45 -11.51 -2.01 -11.70
CA LEU A 45 -12.39 -2.78 -10.83
C LEU A 45 -13.85 -2.62 -11.29
N GLY A 46 -14.45 -3.71 -11.77
CA GLY A 46 -15.81 -3.75 -12.29
C GLY A 46 -15.93 -3.57 -13.81
N VAL A 47 -14.84 -3.18 -14.49
CA VAL A 47 -14.80 -3.03 -15.96
C VAL A 47 -14.31 -4.31 -16.63
N ILE A 48 -13.33 -4.98 -16.02
CA ILE A 48 -12.65 -6.15 -16.56
C ILE A 48 -12.91 -7.37 -15.64
N PRO A 49 -12.97 -8.60 -16.19
CA PRO A 49 -13.05 -9.82 -15.39
C PRO A 49 -11.96 -9.90 -14.30
N HIS A 50 -12.35 -10.35 -13.11
CA HIS A 50 -11.46 -10.40 -11.95
C HIS A 50 -10.22 -11.28 -12.18
N SER A 51 -10.33 -12.34 -12.98
CA SER A 51 -9.21 -13.23 -13.32
C SER A 51 -8.12 -12.53 -14.13
N LEU A 52 -8.51 -11.64 -15.05
CA LEU A 52 -7.58 -10.86 -15.86
C LEU A 52 -6.94 -9.76 -15.02
N LEU A 53 -7.74 -9.06 -14.21
CA LEU A 53 -7.24 -8.03 -13.29
C LEU A 53 -6.26 -8.62 -12.26
N ALA A 54 -6.53 -9.84 -11.76
CA ALA A 54 -5.64 -10.58 -10.88
C ALA A 54 -4.27 -10.84 -11.54
N LYS A 55 -4.25 -11.30 -12.79
CA LYS A 55 -3.01 -11.51 -13.56
C LYS A 55 -2.25 -10.21 -13.79
N LEU A 56 -2.93 -9.13 -14.18
CA LEU A 56 -2.31 -7.82 -14.39
C LEU A 56 -1.70 -7.23 -13.11
N ALA A 57 -2.45 -7.31 -12.00
CA ALA A 57 -2.02 -6.75 -10.73
C ALA A 57 -1.03 -7.67 -9.96
N GLY A 58 -0.86 -8.92 -10.40
CA GLY A 58 -0.04 -9.92 -9.73
C GLY A 58 -0.56 -10.26 -8.33
N ILE A 59 -1.89 -10.34 -8.17
CA ILE A 59 -2.58 -10.70 -6.92
C ILE A 59 -3.57 -11.83 -7.16
N SER A 60 -4.04 -12.50 -6.10
CA SER A 60 -5.04 -13.56 -6.23
C SER A 60 -6.40 -13.02 -6.66
N ALA A 61 -7.19 -13.86 -7.36
CA ALA A 61 -8.56 -13.51 -7.74
C ALA A 61 -9.46 -13.27 -6.52
N SER A 62 -9.25 -14.01 -5.42
CA SER A 62 -9.95 -13.77 -4.14
C SER A 62 -9.68 -12.34 -3.63
N ARG A 63 -8.42 -11.89 -3.68
CA ARG A 63 -8.06 -10.53 -3.25
C ARG A 63 -8.72 -9.45 -4.09
N VAL A 64 -8.88 -9.68 -5.39
CA VAL A 64 -9.61 -8.78 -6.30
C VAL A 64 -11.09 -8.69 -5.90
N GLN A 65 -11.72 -9.83 -5.55
CA GLN A 65 -13.11 -9.84 -5.10
C GLN A 65 -13.29 -9.03 -3.80
N ASP A 66 -12.39 -9.21 -2.83
CA ASP A 66 -12.43 -8.45 -1.57
C ASP A 66 -12.30 -6.94 -1.81
N LEU A 67 -11.40 -6.54 -2.72
CA LEU A 67 -11.23 -5.13 -3.10
C LEU A 67 -12.46 -4.57 -3.81
N SER A 68 -13.08 -5.35 -4.69
CA SER A 68 -14.32 -4.96 -5.37
C SER A 68 -15.48 -4.77 -4.37
N ARG A 69 -15.60 -5.69 -3.38
CA ARG A 69 -16.58 -5.56 -2.28
C ARG A 69 -16.32 -4.32 -1.43
N ALA A 70 -15.06 -4.10 -1.02
CA ALA A 70 -14.68 -2.93 -0.23
C ALA A 70 -14.98 -1.61 -0.98
N LYS A 71 -14.76 -1.56 -2.29
CA LYS A 71 -15.07 -0.37 -3.12
C LYS A 71 -16.58 -0.09 -3.19
N LYS A 72 -17.41 -1.14 -3.31
CA LYS A 72 -18.88 -1.01 -3.30
C LYS A 72 -19.43 -0.50 -1.97
N LEU A 73 -18.78 -0.85 -0.85
CA LEU A 73 -19.17 -0.41 0.49
C LEU A 73 -18.77 1.04 0.78
N ALA A 74 -17.79 1.57 0.04
CA ALA A 74 -17.29 2.93 0.21
C ALA A 74 -17.97 3.96 -0.72
N THR A 75 -18.92 3.53 -1.55
CA THR A 75 -19.72 4.36 -2.45
C THR A 75 -21.15 4.41 -1.92
#